data_AF-A0A0B2X0W6-F1
#
_entry.id   AF-A0A0B2X0W6-F1
#
_cell.length_a   1.000
_cell.length_b   1.000
_cell.length_c   1.000
_cell.angle_alpha   90.00
_cell.angle_beta   90.00
_cell.angle_gamma   90.00
#
_symmetry.space_group_name_H-M   'P 1'
#
loop_
_entity.id
_entity.type
_entity.pdbx_description
1 polymer ?
#
loop_
_entity_poly.entity_id
_entity_poly.type
_entity_poly.pdbx_seq_one_letter_code
_entity_poly.pdbx_strand_id
1 'polypeptide(L)'
;MAQQGFHGPGLPAAYFNDMSNQELYSAIPAAGLYVIPAVDPQNLTEEFHCRVRERQARPAQFVSNGPAQEIVQVIPQYPFEAQRLLDVVKEEMRCFNALEEDRCPPWYPKSQVAHVVHHPEDVPDITSPWKGECDDGARVLSKQLYYWRRFRSWQIDRRERLTLFDIERESRAHLQRHGIQIPRDFELDELPSHQDQAMEWLEFLDFVGRERSVLQRRLKECQRLHEFHWHKVRNSGQLAGDTTEEDVVAQREDRLAWFRARRHEVTTAANADPEWATKRVSELDRQSNILEEYYAGVDILHRAKRFHGQMAAIWDWAVAHLFRLVPKRGQQVQLQADIGDGAVAQTASAGYRENSGASRRFQPPLPPSACSSPAAESPSSPENPAPTRGQTWLAMMTHPSDPRGERGSRCVG
;
A
#
# COMPACT_ATOMS: atom_id res chain seq x y z
N MET A 1 -10.66 -8.25 -37.77
CA MET A 1 -9.45 -7.81 -37.05
C MET A 1 -9.38 -8.59 -35.75
N ALA A 2 -8.48 -9.57 -35.65
CA ALA A 2 -8.30 -10.36 -34.43
C ALA A 2 -7.46 -9.55 -33.44
N GLN A 3 -7.98 -9.32 -32.24
CA GLN A 3 -7.23 -8.67 -31.16
C GLN A 3 -6.16 -9.66 -30.67
N GLN A 4 -4.89 -9.29 -30.80
CA GLN A 4 -3.79 -10.00 -30.16
C GLN A 4 -3.88 -9.75 -28.64
N GLY A 5 -4.41 -10.72 -27.92
CA GLY A 5 -4.50 -10.70 -26.46
C GLY A 5 -3.12 -10.76 -25.82
N PHE A 6 -2.95 -10.05 -24.71
CA PHE A 6 -1.73 -10.05 -23.91
C PHE A 6 -1.54 -11.44 -23.26
N HIS A 7 -0.60 -12.25 -23.76
CA HIS A 7 -0.26 -13.56 -23.19
C HIS A 7 0.88 -13.40 -22.17
N GLY A 8 0.56 -12.92 -20.96
CA GLY A 8 1.46 -13.10 -19.82
C GLY A 8 1.52 -14.57 -19.39
N PRO A 9 2.59 -15.01 -18.70
CA PRO A 9 2.61 -16.34 -18.09
C PRO A 9 1.44 -16.44 -17.11
N GLY A 10 0.63 -17.50 -17.22
CA GLY A 10 -0.47 -17.73 -16.30
C GLY A 10 0.02 -17.88 -14.85
N LEU A 11 -0.85 -17.63 -13.88
CA LEU A 11 -0.54 -17.83 -12.47
C LEU A 11 -1.10 -19.18 -11.98
N PRO A 12 -0.47 -19.87 -11.01
CA PRO A 12 -1.03 -21.12 -10.48
C PRO A 12 -2.39 -20.91 -9.80
N ALA A 13 -3.30 -21.87 -9.85
CA ALA A 13 -4.61 -21.84 -9.22
C ALA A 13 -4.53 -21.61 -7.71
N ALA A 14 -3.50 -22.14 -7.04
CA ALA A 14 -3.23 -21.87 -5.63
C ALA A 14 -3.14 -20.36 -5.34
N TYR A 15 -2.50 -19.59 -6.22
CA TYR A 15 -2.40 -18.14 -6.06
C TYR A 15 -3.77 -17.47 -6.07
N PHE A 16 -4.66 -17.88 -6.97
CA PHE A 16 -6.03 -17.37 -7.05
C PHE A 16 -6.90 -17.81 -5.87
N ASN A 17 -6.70 -19.03 -5.39
CA ASN A 17 -7.38 -19.54 -4.20
C ASN A 17 -6.99 -18.72 -2.96
N ASP A 18 -5.72 -18.30 -2.89
CA ASP A 18 -5.16 -17.55 -1.76
C ASP A 18 -5.43 -16.03 -1.83
N MET A 19 -5.95 -15.52 -2.95
CA MET A 19 -6.32 -14.10 -3.06
C MET A 19 -7.42 -13.72 -2.07
N SER A 20 -7.32 -12.54 -1.48
CA SER A 20 -8.47 -11.92 -0.82
C SER A 20 -9.59 -11.60 -1.82
N ASN A 21 -10.83 -11.41 -1.36
CA ASN A 21 -11.93 -10.98 -2.22
C ASN A 21 -11.60 -9.69 -2.97
N GLN A 22 -10.91 -8.75 -2.33
CA GLN A 22 -10.54 -7.49 -2.97
C GLN A 22 -9.46 -7.69 -4.05
N GLU A 23 -8.41 -8.48 -3.79
CA GLU A 23 -7.38 -8.79 -4.80
C GLU A 23 -7.99 -9.55 -5.98
N LEU A 24 -8.85 -10.53 -5.69
CA LEU A 24 -9.61 -11.26 -6.67
C LEU A 24 -10.48 -10.32 -7.51
N TYR A 25 -11.24 -9.43 -6.87
CA TYR A 25 -12.12 -8.48 -7.55
C TYR A 25 -11.40 -7.34 -8.27
N SER A 26 -10.16 -7.03 -7.86
CA SER A 26 -9.29 -6.06 -8.54
C SER A 26 -8.54 -6.70 -9.71
N ALA A 27 -8.20 -7.99 -9.60
CA ALA A 27 -7.58 -8.78 -10.65
C ALA A 27 -8.59 -9.17 -11.75
N ILE A 28 -9.90 -9.13 -11.46
CA ILE A 28 -10.99 -9.31 -12.41
C ILE A 28 -11.40 -7.92 -12.96
N PRO A 29 -11.12 -7.59 -14.24
CA PRO A 29 -11.52 -6.31 -14.81
C PRO A 29 -13.05 -6.15 -14.80
N ALA A 30 -13.54 -4.93 -14.53
CA ALA A 30 -14.96 -4.60 -14.47
C ALA A 30 -15.73 -4.80 -15.81
N ALA A 31 -15.04 -5.08 -16.91
CA ALA A 31 -15.58 -5.05 -18.27
C ALA A 31 -16.18 -6.39 -18.78
N GLY A 32 -16.31 -7.42 -17.94
CA GLY A 32 -17.23 -8.54 -18.22
C GLY A 32 -16.81 -9.59 -19.26
N LEU A 33 -15.55 -9.64 -19.71
CA LEU A 33 -15.03 -10.73 -20.55
C LEU A 33 -13.85 -11.42 -19.84
N TYR A 34 -14.05 -12.70 -19.52
CA TYR A 34 -13.21 -13.48 -18.60
C TYR A 34 -12.30 -14.44 -19.35
N VAL A 35 -10.98 -14.30 -19.16
CA VAL A 35 -10.07 -15.44 -19.03
C VAL A 35 -9.07 -15.04 -17.95
N ILE A 36 -9.22 -15.57 -16.73
CA ILE A 36 -8.15 -15.53 -15.74
C ILE A 36 -7.17 -16.63 -16.19
N PRO A 37 -5.94 -16.30 -16.62
CA PRO A 37 -5.01 -17.30 -17.10
C PRO A 37 -4.43 -18.03 -15.88
N ALA A 38 -5.17 -19.00 -15.35
CA ALA A 38 -4.63 -19.97 -14.42
C ALA A 38 -3.84 -21.03 -15.20
N VAL A 39 -2.64 -21.39 -14.73
CA VAL A 39 -1.81 -22.44 -15.34
C VAL A 39 -2.49 -23.82 -15.21
N ASP A 40 -3.23 -24.01 -14.13
CA ASP A 40 -3.88 -25.26 -13.72
C ASP A 40 -5.33 -25.00 -13.23
N PRO A 41 -6.24 -24.53 -14.09
CA PRO A 41 -7.58 -24.09 -13.72
C PRO A 41 -8.43 -25.16 -13.01
N GLN A 42 -8.15 -26.45 -13.24
CA GLN A 42 -8.78 -27.58 -12.56
C GLN A 42 -8.52 -27.62 -11.05
N ASN A 43 -7.51 -26.90 -10.55
CA ASN A 43 -7.15 -26.83 -9.13
C ASN A 43 -7.72 -25.60 -8.42
N LEU A 44 -8.60 -24.83 -9.06
CA LEU A 44 -9.33 -23.75 -8.41
C LEU A 44 -10.35 -24.34 -7.43
N THR A 45 -10.43 -23.78 -6.22
CA THR A 45 -11.34 -24.30 -5.20
C THR A 45 -12.79 -23.92 -5.49
N GLU A 46 -13.73 -24.69 -4.97
CA GLU A 46 -15.16 -24.34 -5.03
C GLU A 46 -15.43 -22.98 -4.35
N GLU A 47 -14.64 -22.63 -3.33
CA GLU A 47 -14.65 -21.32 -2.69
C GLU A 47 -14.27 -20.20 -3.66
N PHE A 48 -13.19 -20.36 -4.44
CA PHE A 48 -12.84 -19.42 -5.51
C PHE A 48 -13.99 -19.26 -6.51
N HIS A 49 -14.56 -20.38 -6.99
CA HIS A 49 -15.69 -20.34 -7.92
C HIS A 49 -16.93 -19.69 -7.30
N CYS A 50 -17.18 -19.87 -6.00
CA CYS A 50 -18.26 -19.21 -5.28
C CYS A 50 -18.02 -17.69 -5.23
N ARG A 51 -16.81 -17.24 -4.88
CA ARG A 51 -16.44 -15.81 -4.83
C ARG A 51 -16.52 -15.12 -6.19
N VAL A 52 -16.08 -15.80 -7.25
CA VAL A 52 -16.21 -15.31 -8.64
C VAL A 52 -17.68 -15.25 -9.05
N ARG A 53 -18.49 -16.29 -8.77
CA ARG A 53 -19.94 -16.27 -9.05
C ARG A 53 -20.65 -15.18 -8.26
N GLU A 54 -20.29 -14.96 -7.00
CA GLU A 54 -20.84 -13.88 -6.17
C GLU A 54 -20.52 -12.51 -6.78
N ARG A 55 -19.27 -12.31 -7.25
CA ARG A 55 -18.88 -11.10 -7.97
C ARG A 55 -19.64 -10.92 -9.28
N GLN A 56 -19.88 -12.00 -10.02
CA GLN A 56 -20.63 -11.98 -11.28
C GLN A 56 -22.13 -11.75 -11.07
N ALA A 57 -22.70 -12.33 -10.00
CA ALA A 57 -24.10 -12.18 -9.61
C ALA A 57 -24.41 -10.80 -9.03
N ARG A 58 -23.39 -10.07 -8.58
CA ARG A 58 -23.48 -8.61 -8.34
C ARG A 58 -23.21 -7.90 -9.67
N PRO A 59 -24.23 -7.52 -10.46
CA PRO A 59 -24.00 -6.73 -11.67
C PRO A 59 -23.17 -5.49 -11.31
N ALA A 60 -22.36 -5.02 -12.25
CA ALA A 60 -21.51 -3.83 -12.12
C ALA A 60 -22.33 -2.54 -11.91
N GLN A 61 -23.06 -2.43 -10.80
CA GLN A 61 -23.65 -1.20 -10.29
C GLN A 61 -22.60 -0.31 -9.62
N PHE A 62 -21.32 -0.73 -9.63
CA PHE A 62 -20.17 0.10 -9.28
C PHE A 62 -19.73 1.07 -10.39
N VAL A 63 -20.50 1.22 -11.47
CA VAL A 63 -20.47 2.46 -12.27
C VAL A 63 -21.49 3.43 -11.69
N SER A 64 -21.04 4.14 -10.65
CA SER A 64 -21.44 5.50 -10.25
C SER A 64 -22.67 6.07 -10.95
N ASN A 65 -23.88 5.89 -10.39
CA ASN A 65 -25.02 6.81 -10.55
C ASN A 65 -26.23 6.56 -9.60
N GLY A 66 -26.13 5.64 -8.63
CA GLY A 66 -27.18 5.42 -7.62
C GLY A 66 -26.82 6.01 -6.25
N PRO A 67 -27.82 6.36 -5.40
CA PRO A 67 -27.57 6.74 -4.02
C PRO A 67 -26.78 5.62 -3.34
N ALA A 68 -25.80 6.00 -2.51
CA ALA A 68 -24.94 5.08 -1.80
C ALA A 68 -25.79 4.08 -1.02
N GLN A 69 -26.02 2.90 -1.60
CA GLN A 69 -26.31 1.73 -0.81
C GLN A 69 -25.04 1.50 -0.01
N GLU A 70 -25.15 1.80 1.28
CA GLU A 70 -24.30 1.29 2.33
C GLU A 70 -23.75 -0.05 1.86
N ILE A 71 -22.45 -0.10 1.58
CA ILE A 71 -21.76 -1.38 1.45
C ILE A 71 -21.80 -1.92 2.88
N VAL A 72 -22.95 -2.44 3.28
CA VAL A 72 -23.05 -3.42 4.32
C VAL A 72 -22.06 -4.45 3.82
N GLN A 73 -20.90 -4.51 4.48
CA GLN A 73 -20.13 -5.72 4.46
C GLN A 73 -21.10 -6.76 4.99
N VAL A 74 -21.85 -7.38 4.08
CA VAL A 74 -22.56 -8.61 4.34
C VAL A 74 -21.43 -9.60 4.50
N ILE A 75 -20.79 -9.55 5.67
CA ILE A 75 -20.20 -10.72 6.28
C ILE A 75 -21.44 -11.56 6.49
N PRO A 76 -21.68 -12.58 5.65
CA PRO A 76 -22.86 -13.38 5.83
C PRO A 76 -22.79 -13.94 7.25
N GLN A 77 -23.77 -13.58 8.10
CA GLN A 77 -23.92 -14.13 9.44
C GLN A 77 -24.29 -15.60 9.25
N TYR A 78 -23.27 -16.41 9.01
CA TYR A 78 -23.42 -17.80 8.67
C TYR A 78 -23.18 -18.64 9.92
N PRO A 79 -23.98 -19.70 10.15
CA PRO A 79 -23.56 -20.85 10.99
C PRO A 79 -22.25 -21.54 10.49
N PHE A 80 -21.68 -21.08 9.36
CA PHE A 80 -20.40 -21.50 8.78
C PHE A 80 -19.20 -20.65 9.21
N GLU A 81 -19.36 -19.61 10.03
CA GLU A 81 -18.20 -18.81 10.46
C GLU A 81 -17.17 -19.66 11.23
N ALA A 82 -17.64 -20.55 12.11
CA ALA A 82 -16.79 -21.50 12.80
C ALA A 82 -16.06 -22.45 11.82
N GLN A 83 -16.74 -22.90 10.77
CA GLN A 83 -16.15 -23.75 9.74
C GLN A 83 -15.13 -22.99 8.89
N ARG A 84 -15.44 -21.76 8.47
CA ARG A 84 -14.51 -20.86 7.78
C ARG A 84 -13.25 -20.64 8.60
N LEU A 85 -13.39 -20.30 9.89
CA LEU A 85 -12.24 -20.11 10.78
C LEU A 85 -11.43 -21.41 10.93
N LEU A 86 -12.08 -22.56 11.06
CA LEU A 86 -11.40 -23.85 11.08
C LEU A 86 -10.59 -24.11 9.80
N ASP A 87 -11.12 -23.72 8.63
CA ASP A 87 -10.42 -23.86 7.35
C ASP A 87 -9.25 -22.88 7.23
N VAL A 88 -9.38 -21.66 7.77
CA VAL A 88 -8.26 -20.70 7.91
C VAL A 88 -7.18 -21.27 8.85
N VAL A 89 -7.54 -21.88 9.97
CA VAL A 89 -6.58 -22.54 10.87
C VAL A 89 -5.83 -23.66 10.15
N LYS A 90 -6.52 -24.51 9.38
CA LYS A 90 -5.87 -25.56 8.58
C LYS A 90 -4.93 -24.98 7.52
N GLU A 91 -5.31 -23.87 6.91
CA GLU A 91 -4.47 -23.17 5.94
C GLU A 91 -3.21 -22.58 6.59
N GLU A 92 -3.36 -21.77 7.63
CA GLU A 92 -2.22 -21.18 8.35
C GLU A 92 -1.30 -22.27 8.90
N MET A 93 -1.84 -23.42 9.33
CA MET A 93 -1.05 -24.57 9.75
C MET A 93 -0.25 -25.21 8.60
N ARG A 94 -0.80 -25.26 7.38
CA ARG A 94 -0.05 -25.69 6.19
C ARG A 94 1.05 -24.69 5.85
N CYS A 95 0.76 -23.39 5.92
CA CYS A 95 1.74 -22.35 5.69
C CYS A 95 2.86 -22.37 6.73
N PHE A 96 2.54 -22.62 8.00
CA PHE A 96 3.52 -22.83 9.06
C PHE A 96 4.52 -23.92 8.70
N ASN A 97 4.03 -25.12 8.35
CA ASN A 97 4.92 -26.24 8.01
C ASN A 97 5.74 -25.93 6.75
N ALA A 98 5.14 -25.29 5.74
CA ALA A 98 5.85 -24.91 4.51
C ALA A 98 6.95 -23.86 4.75
N LEU A 99 6.74 -22.92 5.67
CA LEU A 99 7.74 -21.96 6.10
C LEU A 99 8.91 -22.67 6.79
N GLU A 100 8.63 -23.57 7.75
CA GLU A 100 9.66 -24.36 8.44
C GLU A 100 10.47 -25.24 7.46
N GLU A 101 9.79 -25.91 6.53
CA GLU A 101 10.42 -26.73 5.48
C GLU A 101 11.37 -25.90 4.60
N ASP A 102 11.01 -24.65 4.28
CA ASP A 102 11.84 -23.73 3.51
C ASP A 102 12.79 -22.87 4.38
N ARG A 103 13.04 -23.30 5.63
CA ARG A 103 13.94 -22.65 6.61
C ARG A 103 13.57 -21.20 6.96
N CYS A 104 12.33 -20.79 6.68
CA CYS A 104 11.77 -19.53 7.14
C CYS A 104 11.12 -19.72 8.52
N PRO A 105 11.61 -19.06 9.59
CA PRO A 105 10.98 -19.07 10.89
C PRO A 105 9.59 -18.43 10.79
N PRO A 106 8.52 -19.15 11.17
CA PRO A 106 7.19 -18.56 11.22
C PRO A 106 7.14 -17.36 12.19
N TRP A 107 6.31 -16.37 11.88
CA TRP A 107 6.21 -15.12 12.67
C TRP A 107 5.83 -15.36 14.14
N TYR A 108 5.08 -16.44 14.39
CA TYR A 108 4.64 -16.87 15.71
C TYR A 108 4.65 -18.41 15.80
N PRO A 109 4.73 -18.99 17.01
CA PRO A 109 4.86 -20.44 17.17
C PRO A 109 3.59 -21.21 16.79
N LYS A 110 3.75 -22.49 16.42
CA LYS A 110 2.67 -23.41 16.00
C LYS A 110 1.46 -23.43 16.94
N SER A 111 1.72 -23.35 18.25
CA SER A 111 0.68 -23.36 19.28
C SER A 111 -0.25 -22.15 19.26
N GLN A 112 0.15 -21.05 18.61
CA GLN A 112 -0.64 -19.81 18.53
C GLN A 112 -1.51 -19.71 17.27
N VAL A 113 -1.36 -20.61 16.28
CA VAL A 113 -2.12 -20.55 15.00
C VAL A 113 -3.62 -20.43 15.21
N ALA A 114 -4.21 -21.30 16.04
CA ALA A 114 -5.65 -21.23 16.30
C ALA A 114 -6.06 -19.92 17.00
N HIS A 115 -5.25 -19.44 17.94
CA HIS A 115 -5.56 -18.21 18.69
C HIS A 115 -5.49 -16.97 17.80
N VAL A 116 -4.44 -16.83 16.98
CA VAL A 116 -4.29 -15.70 16.05
C VAL A 116 -5.45 -15.65 15.05
N VAL A 117 -5.92 -16.82 14.58
CA VAL A 117 -7.04 -16.89 13.63
C VAL A 117 -8.38 -16.57 14.28
N HIS A 118 -8.64 -17.08 15.48
CA HIS A 118 -9.91 -16.86 16.16
C HIS A 118 -10.02 -15.48 16.83
N HIS A 119 -8.90 -14.89 17.24
CA HIS A 119 -8.84 -13.65 18.01
C HIS A 119 -7.71 -12.73 17.53
N PRO A 120 -7.71 -12.30 16.25
CA PRO A 120 -6.63 -11.46 15.69
C PRO A 120 -6.46 -10.11 16.41
N GLU A 121 -7.52 -9.60 17.03
CA GLU A 121 -7.55 -8.38 17.83
C GLU A 121 -6.81 -8.49 19.19
N ASP A 122 -6.68 -9.71 19.73
CA ASP A 122 -5.99 -9.95 21.01
C ASP A 122 -4.47 -9.85 20.87
N VAL A 123 -3.96 -9.96 19.63
CA VAL A 123 -2.53 -10.02 19.32
C VAL A 123 -2.14 -9.01 18.22
N PRO A 124 -2.37 -7.70 18.43
CA PRO A 124 -2.15 -6.67 17.41
C PRO A 124 -0.68 -6.55 16.98
N ASP A 125 0.28 -6.86 17.86
CA ASP A 125 1.70 -6.86 17.52
C ASP A 125 2.06 -7.92 16.45
N ILE A 126 1.27 -8.99 16.38
CA ILE A 126 1.39 -10.04 15.37
C ILE A 126 0.58 -9.68 14.12
N THR A 127 -0.68 -9.26 14.28
CA THR A 127 -1.63 -9.15 13.15
C THR A 127 -1.57 -7.82 12.43
N SER A 128 -1.31 -6.72 13.14
CA SER A 128 -1.33 -5.36 12.59
C SER A 128 -0.35 -5.17 11.41
N PRO A 129 0.90 -5.67 11.46
CA PRO A 129 1.80 -5.60 10.31
C PRO A 129 1.25 -6.27 9.04
N TRP A 130 0.45 -7.31 9.19
CA TRP A 130 -0.05 -8.11 8.09
C TRP A 130 -1.48 -7.76 7.68
N LYS A 131 -2.17 -6.91 8.44
CA LYS A 131 -3.56 -6.56 8.22
C LYS A 131 -3.78 -5.80 6.91
N GLY A 132 -4.65 -6.34 6.06
CA GLY A 132 -5.07 -5.73 4.79
C GLY A 132 -6.19 -4.70 4.96
N GLU A 133 -6.67 -4.12 3.86
CA GLU A 133 -7.86 -3.23 3.89
C GLU A 133 -9.14 -4.00 4.22
N CYS A 134 -9.23 -5.23 3.71
CA CYS A 134 -10.39 -6.10 3.82
C CYS A 134 -10.08 -7.40 4.56
N ASP A 135 -8.97 -7.43 5.31
CA ASP A 135 -8.56 -8.59 6.08
C ASP A 135 -8.57 -8.23 7.57
N ASP A 136 -9.08 -9.14 8.40
CA ASP A 136 -9.11 -9.00 9.85
C ASP A 136 -7.70 -9.17 10.46
N GLY A 137 -6.78 -9.77 9.69
CA GLY A 137 -5.41 -10.05 10.10
C GLY A 137 -5.21 -11.50 10.54
N ALA A 138 -6.18 -12.39 10.34
CA ALA A 138 -6.08 -13.80 10.70
C ALA A 138 -5.09 -14.60 9.82
N ARG A 139 -4.75 -14.10 8.61
CA ARG A 139 -3.94 -14.80 7.59
C ARG A 139 -2.47 -14.35 7.54
N VAL A 140 -1.82 -14.32 8.70
CA VAL A 140 -0.45 -13.81 8.84
C VAL A 140 0.57 -14.73 8.15
N LEU A 141 0.52 -16.04 8.39
CA LEU A 141 1.51 -16.99 7.86
C LEU A 141 1.33 -17.23 6.36
N SER A 142 0.10 -17.22 5.84
CA SER A 142 -0.15 -17.26 4.40
C SER A 142 0.52 -16.07 3.71
N LYS A 143 0.41 -14.87 4.26
CA LYS A 143 1.09 -13.67 3.74
C LYS A 143 2.60 -13.75 3.90
N GLN A 144 3.09 -14.20 5.05
CA GLN A 144 4.53 -14.40 5.26
C GLN A 144 5.12 -15.36 4.22
N LEU A 145 4.47 -16.50 3.98
CA LEU A 145 4.88 -17.49 2.98
C LEU A 145 4.86 -16.89 1.57
N TYR A 146 3.86 -16.07 1.24
CA TYR A 146 3.84 -15.34 -0.03
C TYR A 146 5.07 -14.43 -0.21
N TYR A 147 5.41 -13.63 0.80
CA TYR A 147 6.60 -12.77 0.74
C TYR A 147 7.90 -13.57 0.68
N TRP A 148 7.97 -14.68 1.40
CA TRP A 148 9.12 -15.57 1.37
C TRP A 148 9.32 -16.19 -0.02
N ARG A 149 8.24 -16.65 -0.67
CA ARG A 149 8.28 -17.14 -2.05
C ARG A 149 8.71 -16.04 -3.04
N ARG A 150 8.23 -14.80 -2.86
CA ARG A 150 8.71 -13.66 -3.67
C ARG A 150 10.20 -13.41 -3.50
N PHE A 151 10.70 -13.52 -2.27
CA PHE A 151 12.13 -13.46 -1.98
C PHE A 151 12.89 -14.57 -2.73
N ARG A 152 12.42 -15.83 -2.69
CA ARG A 152 13.04 -16.93 -3.43
C ARG A 152 13.13 -16.65 -4.93
N SER A 153 12.03 -16.19 -5.53
CA SER A 153 12.02 -15.82 -6.95
C SER A 153 13.00 -14.68 -7.25
N TRP A 154 13.06 -13.67 -6.39
CA TRP A 154 14.01 -12.57 -6.51
C TRP A 154 15.47 -13.05 -6.38
N GLN A 155 15.75 -13.96 -5.46
CA GLN A 155 17.09 -14.53 -5.23
C GLN A 155 17.58 -15.27 -6.48
N ILE A 156 16.71 -16.08 -7.10
CA ILE A 156 17.01 -16.79 -8.36
C ILE A 156 17.26 -15.78 -9.49
N ASP A 157 16.33 -14.85 -9.74
CA ASP A 157 16.45 -13.85 -10.82
C ASP A 157 17.73 -13.03 -10.69
N ARG A 158 18.12 -12.70 -9.45
CA ARG A 158 19.33 -11.92 -9.20
C ARG A 158 20.60 -12.71 -9.51
N ARG A 159 20.65 -13.99 -9.16
CA ARG A 159 21.77 -14.90 -9.44
C ARG A 159 21.91 -15.23 -10.93
N GLU A 160 20.80 -15.24 -11.67
CA GLU A 160 20.82 -15.40 -13.13
C GLU A 160 21.41 -14.17 -13.85
N ARG A 161 21.26 -12.98 -13.27
CA ARG A 161 21.63 -11.70 -13.92
C ARG A 161 22.97 -11.13 -13.49
N LEU A 162 23.41 -11.44 -12.27
CA LEU A 162 24.57 -10.82 -11.64
C LEU A 162 25.56 -11.87 -11.16
N THR A 163 26.84 -11.52 -11.14
CA THR A 163 27.85 -12.35 -10.49
C THR A 163 27.66 -12.31 -8.97
N LEU A 164 28.05 -13.36 -8.25
CA LEU A 164 27.97 -13.39 -6.77
C LEU A 164 28.70 -12.19 -6.14
N PHE A 165 29.86 -11.82 -6.68
CA PHE A 165 30.60 -10.64 -6.26
C PHE A 165 29.80 -9.34 -6.39
N ASP A 166 29.07 -9.15 -7.49
CA ASP A 166 28.21 -7.97 -7.68
C ASP A 166 27.03 -7.97 -6.69
N ILE A 167 26.42 -9.14 -6.46
CA ILE A 167 25.32 -9.31 -5.49
C ILE A 167 25.81 -8.96 -4.08
N GLU A 168 26.95 -9.48 -3.66
CA GLU A 168 27.56 -9.20 -2.36
C GLU A 168 27.87 -7.70 -2.20
N ARG A 169 28.55 -7.11 -3.18
CA ARG A 169 28.93 -5.69 -3.16
C ARG A 169 27.69 -4.80 -3.05
N GLU A 170 26.68 -5.05 -3.86
CA GLU A 170 25.45 -4.27 -3.84
C GLU A 170 24.65 -4.44 -2.56
N SER A 171 24.49 -5.68 -2.09
CA SER A 171 23.74 -5.97 -0.86
C SER A 171 24.44 -5.34 0.35
N ARG A 172 25.77 -5.42 0.40
CA ARG A 172 26.59 -4.73 1.40
C ARG A 172 26.39 -3.23 1.38
N ALA A 173 26.51 -2.59 0.21
CA ALA A 173 26.32 -1.16 0.07
C ALA A 173 24.89 -0.72 0.41
N HIS A 174 23.88 -1.56 0.15
CA HIS A 174 22.49 -1.26 0.49
C HIS A 174 22.20 -1.44 1.98
N LEU A 175 22.58 -2.56 2.58
CA LEU A 175 22.36 -2.83 4.01
C LEU A 175 23.14 -1.84 4.89
N GLN A 176 24.35 -1.43 4.49
CA GLN A 176 25.11 -0.38 5.19
C GLN A 176 24.40 0.98 5.19
N ARG A 177 23.68 1.33 4.13
CA ARG A 177 22.86 2.57 4.10
C ARG A 177 21.71 2.54 5.10
N HIS A 178 21.32 1.36 5.57
CA HIS A 178 20.33 1.16 6.62
C HIS A 178 20.96 0.83 7.98
N GLY A 179 22.26 1.09 8.16
CA GLY A 179 22.96 0.89 9.43
C GLY A 179 23.32 -0.56 9.76
N ILE A 180 23.11 -1.50 8.83
CA ILE A 180 23.47 -2.91 9.03
C ILE A 180 24.90 -3.13 8.55
N GLN A 181 25.80 -3.40 9.50
CA GLN A 181 27.19 -3.75 9.21
C GLN A 181 27.29 -5.24 8.87
N ILE A 182 27.56 -5.56 7.60
CA ILE A 182 27.80 -6.93 7.16
C ILE A 182 29.25 -7.32 7.48
N PRO A 183 29.51 -8.49 8.09
CA PRO A 183 30.85 -9.04 8.28
C PRO A 183 31.67 -9.10 6.98
N ARG A 184 33.00 -8.98 7.08
CA ARG A 184 33.89 -8.96 5.90
C ARG A 184 33.94 -10.31 5.20
N ASP A 185 33.80 -11.37 5.96
CA ASP A 185 33.74 -12.79 5.58
C ASP A 185 32.34 -13.22 5.09
N PHE A 186 31.46 -12.26 4.76
CA PHE A 186 30.23 -12.54 4.04
C PHE A 186 30.56 -12.92 2.59
N GLU A 187 30.42 -14.20 2.30
CA GLU A 187 30.59 -14.81 0.98
C GLU A 187 29.32 -15.62 0.64
N LEU A 188 28.71 -15.33 -0.50
CA LEU A 188 27.55 -16.07 -1.00
C LEU A 188 28.03 -17.36 -1.66
N ASP A 189 27.41 -18.48 -1.32
CA ASP A 189 27.56 -19.73 -2.08
C ASP A 189 26.78 -19.63 -3.39
N GLU A 190 27.24 -20.30 -4.45
CA GLU A 190 26.55 -20.39 -5.74
C GLU A 190 25.18 -21.06 -5.63
N LEU A 191 25.07 -22.08 -4.75
CA LEU A 191 23.84 -22.80 -4.50
C LEU A 191 23.17 -22.29 -3.21
N PRO A 192 21.95 -21.71 -3.28
CA PRO A 192 21.25 -21.20 -2.09
C PRO A 192 21.02 -22.25 -0.98
N SER A 193 20.96 -23.53 -1.35
CA SER A 193 20.80 -24.63 -0.40
C SER A 193 22.02 -24.81 0.53
N HIS A 194 23.22 -24.43 0.08
CA HIS A 194 24.47 -24.55 0.83
C HIS A 194 24.74 -23.38 1.77
N GLN A 195 24.06 -22.25 1.56
CA GLN A 195 24.20 -21.08 2.41
C GLN A 195 23.78 -21.40 3.84
N ASP A 196 24.53 -20.87 4.79
CA ASP A 196 24.07 -20.86 6.17
C ASP A 196 22.86 -19.94 6.33
N GLN A 197 22.14 -20.13 7.43
CA GLN A 197 20.92 -19.38 7.70
C GLN A 197 21.19 -17.86 7.79
N ALA A 198 22.33 -17.43 8.34
CA ALA A 198 22.64 -16.02 8.47
C ALA A 198 22.82 -15.33 7.11
N MET A 199 23.47 -15.98 6.14
CA MET A 199 23.63 -15.48 4.77
C MET A 199 22.28 -15.32 4.07
N GLU A 200 21.42 -16.31 4.22
CA GLU A 200 20.07 -16.30 3.66
C GLU A 200 19.22 -15.14 4.22
N TRP A 201 19.32 -14.88 5.54
CA TRP A 201 18.66 -13.74 6.19
C TRP A 201 19.21 -12.40 5.75
N LEU A 202 20.49 -12.29 5.45
CA LEU A 202 21.08 -11.07 4.89
C LEU A 202 20.56 -10.81 3.47
N GLU A 203 20.43 -11.83 2.63
CA GLU A 203 19.78 -11.68 1.32
C GLU A 203 18.30 -11.30 1.46
N PHE A 204 17.57 -11.92 2.40
CA PHE A 204 16.18 -11.55 2.67
C PHE A 204 16.04 -10.11 3.16
N LEU A 205 16.92 -9.65 4.04
CA LEU A 205 16.96 -8.24 4.45
C LEU A 205 17.21 -7.31 3.28
N ASP A 206 18.16 -7.64 2.39
CA ASP A 206 18.42 -6.83 1.19
C ASP A 206 17.16 -6.72 0.32
N PHE A 207 16.45 -7.84 0.11
CA PHE A 207 15.15 -7.88 -0.57
C PHE A 207 14.12 -6.97 0.10
N VAL A 208 13.88 -7.13 1.40
CA VAL A 208 12.89 -6.34 2.16
C VAL A 208 13.24 -4.85 2.12
N GLY A 209 14.51 -4.48 2.26
CA GLY A 209 14.93 -3.08 2.21
C GLY A 209 14.74 -2.43 0.84
N ARG A 210 14.89 -3.20 -0.24
CA ARG A 210 14.61 -2.73 -1.61
C ARG A 210 13.13 -2.50 -1.83
N GLU A 211 12.28 -3.45 -1.41
CA GLU A 211 10.83 -3.29 -1.44
C GLU A 211 10.38 -2.08 -0.62
N ARG A 212 10.93 -1.90 0.59
CA ARG A 212 10.70 -0.73 1.44
C ARG A 212 11.09 0.57 0.74
N SER A 213 12.23 0.61 0.05
CA SER A 213 12.69 1.78 -0.70
C SER A 213 11.75 2.13 -1.87
N VAL A 214 11.19 1.13 -2.55
CA VAL A 214 10.16 1.33 -3.58
C VAL A 214 8.90 1.93 -2.96
N LEU A 215 8.42 1.36 -1.85
CA LEU A 215 7.23 1.86 -1.17
C LEU A 215 7.42 3.25 -0.58
N GLN A 216 8.61 3.60 -0.08
CA GLN A 216 8.91 4.93 0.43
C GLN A 216 8.85 5.98 -0.70
N ARG A 217 9.35 5.66 -1.90
CA ARG A 217 9.22 6.56 -3.07
C ARG A 217 7.76 6.74 -3.44
N ARG A 218 6.99 5.65 -3.50
CA ARG A 218 5.54 5.70 -3.76
C ARG A 218 4.79 6.51 -2.71
N LEU A 219 5.10 6.33 -1.43
CA LEU A 219 4.52 7.10 -0.34
C LEU A 219 4.74 8.60 -0.53
N LYS A 220 5.98 9.02 -0.87
CA LYS A 220 6.29 10.43 -1.16
C LYS A 220 5.51 10.97 -2.36
N GLU A 221 5.32 10.16 -3.39
CA GLU A 221 4.51 10.54 -4.56
C GLU A 221 3.03 10.69 -4.19
N CYS A 222 2.47 9.74 -3.43
CA CYS A 222 1.10 9.83 -2.93
C CYS A 222 0.89 11.04 -2.01
N GLN A 223 1.88 11.39 -1.17
CA GLN A 223 1.85 12.60 -0.34
C GLN A 223 1.75 13.87 -1.19
N ARG A 224 2.54 13.98 -2.26
CA ARG A 224 2.49 15.13 -3.18
C ARG A 224 1.15 15.24 -3.92
N LEU A 225 0.63 14.11 -4.40
CA LEU A 225 -0.69 14.08 -5.05
C LEU A 225 -1.78 14.50 -4.08
N HIS A 226 -1.74 13.99 -2.86
CA HIS A 226 -2.64 14.36 -1.80
C HIS A 226 -2.60 15.86 -1.49
N GLU A 227 -1.42 16.43 -1.26
CA GLU A 227 -1.23 17.88 -1.04
C GLU A 227 -1.76 18.72 -2.22
N PHE A 228 -1.52 18.26 -3.44
CA PHE A 228 -2.02 18.91 -4.66
C PHE A 228 -3.55 18.92 -4.71
N HIS A 229 -4.21 17.79 -4.44
CA HIS A 229 -5.68 17.72 -4.43
C HIS A 229 -6.27 18.51 -3.25
N TRP A 230 -5.65 18.46 -2.08
CA TRP A 230 -6.05 19.27 -0.94
C TRP A 230 -6.01 20.76 -1.25
N HIS A 231 -4.94 21.22 -1.93
CA HIS A 231 -4.83 22.61 -2.37
C HIS A 231 -5.93 23.00 -3.37
N LYS A 232 -6.30 22.11 -4.31
CA LYS A 232 -7.44 22.32 -5.21
C LYS A 232 -8.75 22.48 -4.45
N VAL A 233 -9.01 21.60 -3.47
CA VAL A 233 -10.24 21.67 -2.65
C VAL A 233 -10.28 23.01 -1.89
N ARG A 234 -9.18 23.41 -1.26
CA ARG A 234 -9.09 24.68 -0.52
C ARG A 234 -9.32 25.90 -1.43
N ASN A 235 -8.76 25.89 -2.64
CA ASN A 235 -8.90 26.99 -3.60
C ASN A 235 -10.22 26.98 -4.36
N SER A 236 -11.02 25.93 -4.24
CA SER A 236 -12.31 25.84 -4.93
C SER A 236 -13.38 26.80 -4.37
N GLY A 237 -13.13 27.40 -3.21
CA GLY A 237 -14.09 28.26 -2.50
C GLY A 237 -15.25 27.50 -1.84
N GLN A 238 -15.19 26.16 -1.83
CA GLN A 238 -16.24 25.30 -1.24
C GLN A 238 -16.11 25.11 0.28
N LEU A 239 -14.93 25.39 0.84
CA LEU A 239 -14.67 25.21 2.26
C LEU A 239 -14.83 26.54 3.01
N ALA A 240 -15.38 26.48 4.23
CA ALA A 240 -15.31 27.60 5.14
C ALA A 240 -13.85 27.82 5.57
N GLY A 241 -13.49 29.06 5.93
CA GLY A 241 -12.10 29.42 6.21
C GLY A 241 -11.45 28.66 7.39
N ASP A 242 -12.28 28.07 8.24
CA ASP A 242 -11.92 27.28 9.43
C ASP A 242 -12.09 25.77 9.23
N THR A 243 -12.56 25.30 8.07
CA THR A 243 -12.73 23.86 7.82
C THR A 243 -11.36 23.18 7.73
N THR A 244 -11.14 22.20 8.61
CA THR A 244 -9.91 21.40 8.62
C THR A 244 -9.96 20.26 7.60
N GLU A 245 -8.83 19.62 7.35
CA GLU A 245 -8.77 18.47 6.46
C GLU A 245 -9.55 17.28 7.03
N GLU A 246 -9.41 17.06 8.33
CA GLU A 246 -10.12 16.04 9.10
C GLU A 246 -11.64 16.22 9.01
N ASP A 247 -12.13 17.46 9.06
CA ASP A 247 -13.56 17.76 8.89
C ASP A 247 -14.07 17.36 7.50
N VAL A 248 -13.28 17.63 6.45
CA VAL A 248 -13.65 17.29 5.06
C VAL A 248 -13.72 15.78 4.89
N VAL A 249 -12.73 15.04 5.41
CA VAL A 249 -12.72 13.56 5.34
C VAL A 249 -13.86 12.95 6.17
N ALA A 250 -14.13 13.49 7.37
CA ALA A 250 -15.23 13.02 8.22
C ALA A 250 -16.61 13.23 7.58
N GLN A 251 -16.75 14.29 6.77
CA GLN A 251 -17.99 14.63 6.06
C GLN A 251 -18.02 14.11 4.61
N ARG A 252 -17.20 13.12 4.26
CA ARG A 252 -17.07 12.59 2.88
C ARG A 252 -18.43 12.26 2.26
N GLU A 253 -19.19 11.40 2.92
CA GLU A 253 -20.48 10.92 2.40
C GLU A 253 -21.52 12.04 2.35
N ASP A 254 -21.59 12.89 3.38
CA ASP A 254 -22.53 14.00 3.45
C ASP A 254 -22.28 15.03 2.34
N ARG A 255 -21.01 15.35 2.06
CA ARG A 255 -20.64 16.28 0.99
C ARG A 255 -20.98 15.72 -0.38
N LEU A 256 -20.66 14.45 -0.65
CA LEU A 256 -21.01 13.81 -1.92
C LEU A 256 -22.53 13.64 -2.08
N ALA A 257 -23.26 13.34 -1.00
CA ALA A 257 -24.72 13.32 -1.00
C ALA A 257 -25.31 14.71 -1.31
N TRP A 258 -24.74 15.77 -0.74
CA TRP A 258 -25.15 17.15 -1.01
C TRP A 258 -25.00 17.52 -2.49
N PHE A 259 -23.87 17.19 -3.14
CA PHE A 259 -23.69 17.44 -4.58
C PHE A 259 -24.73 16.68 -5.42
N ARG A 260 -24.98 15.40 -5.10
CA ARG A 260 -26.00 14.59 -5.78
C ARG A 260 -27.41 15.19 -5.64
N ALA A 261 -27.81 15.57 -4.44
CA ALA A 261 -29.09 16.20 -4.18
C ALA A 261 -29.22 17.55 -4.93
N ARG A 262 -28.18 18.39 -4.85
CA ARG A 262 -28.20 19.70 -5.50
C ARG A 262 -28.23 19.61 -7.02
N ARG A 263 -27.54 18.63 -7.60
CA ARG A 263 -27.60 18.32 -9.04
C ARG A 263 -29.00 17.90 -9.46
N HIS A 264 -29.67 17.07 -8.66
CA HIS A 264 -31.05 16.65 -8.92
C HIS A 264 -32.02 17.85 -8.91
N GLU A 265 -31.92 18.72 -7.90
CA GLU A 265 -32.74 19.94 -7.81
C GLU A 265 -32.58 20.86 -9.03
N VAL A 266 -31.34 21.12 -9.46
CA VAL A 266 -31.06 21.97 -10.64
C VAL A 266 -31.61 21.33 -11.92
N THR A 267 -31.52 20.01 -12.03
CA THR A 267 -32.04 19.27 -13.19
C THR A 267 -33.57 19.33 -13.24
N THR A 268 -34.26 19.18 -12.10
CA THR A 268 -35.72 19.32 -12.03
C THR A 268 -36.18 20.74 -12.33
N ALA A 269 -35.38 21.75 -11.97
CA ALA A 269 -35.66 23.16 -12.27
C ALA A 269 -35.36 23.57 -13.73
N ALA A 270 -34.75 22.70 -14.54
CA ALA A 270 -34.31 23.02 -15.89
C ALA A 270 -35.44 23.44 -16.85
N ASN A 271 -36.70 23.11 -16.53
CA ASN A 271 -37.86 23.50 -17.34
C ASN A 271 -38.07 25.02 -17.41
N ALA A 272 -37.57 25.79 -16.44
CA ALA A 272 -37.70 27.25 -16.42
C ALA A 272 -36.58 27.96 -17.19
N ASP A 273 -35.36 27.44 -17.11
CA ASP A 273 -34.16 27.99 -17.78
C ASP A 273 -33.12 26.86 -18.02
N PRO A 274 -33.13 26.25 -19.21
CA PRO A 274 -32.24 25.15 -19.54
C PRO A 274 -30.75 25.55 -19.60
N GLU A 275 -30.46 26.80 -20.00
CA GLU A 275 -29.08 27.28 -20.15
C GLU A 275 -28.44 27.51 -18.79
N TRP A 276 -29.16 28.18 -17.88
CA TRP A 276 -28.73 28.32 -16.49
C TRP A 276 -28.52 26.96 -15.82
N ALA A 277 -29.46 26.03 -16.00
CA ALA A 277 -29.38 24.70 -15.39
C ALA A 277 -28.14 23.95 -15.88
N THR A 278 -27.87 23.96 -17.19
CA THR A 278 -26.69 23.33 -17.79
C THR A 278 -25.38 23.89 -17.23
N LYS A 279 -25.27 25.23 -17.14
CA LYS A 279 -24.10 25.89 -16.57
C LYS A 279 -23.92 25.53 -15.09
N ARG A 280 -25.02 25.48 -14.33
CA ARG A 280 -24.96 25.19 -12.89
C ARG A 280 -24.63 23.72 -12.61
N VAL A 281 -25.18 22.77 -13.37
CA VAL A 281 -24.80 21.35 -13.29
C VAL A 281 -23.31 21.16 -13.60
N SER A 282 -22.81 21.79 -14.67
CA SER A 282 -21.39 21.72 -15.02
C SER A 282 -20.46 22.20 -13.90
N GLU A 283 -20.86 23.28 -13.21
CA GLU A 283 -20.10 23.78 -12.05
C GLU A 283 -20.16 22.81 -10.86
N LEU A 284 -21.34 22.27 -10.54
CA LEU A 284 -21.49 21.26 -9.47
C LEU A 284 -20.68 20.00 -9.77
N ASP A 285 -20.67 19.53 -11.01
CA ASP A 285 -19.89 18.38 -11.44
C ASP A 285 -18.40 18.65 -11.33
N ARG A 286 -17.93 19.83 -11.76
CA ARG A 286 -16.52 20.24 -11.56
C ARG A 286 -16.14 20.23 -10.08
N GLN A 287 -17.02 20.74 -9.22
CA GLN A 287 -16.81 20.82 -7.78
C GLN A 287 -16.79 19.44 -7.11
N SER A 288 -17.75 18.58 -7.47
CA SER A 288 -17.82 17.18 -7.02
C SER A 288 -16.57 16.41 -7.44
N ASN A 289 -16.15 16.56 -8.69
CA ASN A 289 -14.95 15.90 -9.22
C ASN A 289 -13.68 16.27 -8.44
N ILE A 290 -13.53 17.53 -8.02
CA ILE A 290 -12.38 17.96 -7.21
C ILE A 290 -12.36 17.25 -5.85
N LEU A 291 -13.51 17.09 -5.20
CA LEU A 291 -13.63 16.36 -3.93
C LEU A 291 -13.41 14.86 -4.11
N GLU A 292 -13.97 14.25 -5.15
CA GLU A 292 -13.77 12.84 -5.46
C GLU A 292 -12.30 12.52 -5.75
N GLU A 293 -11.61 13.36 -6.54
CA GLU A 293 -10.17 13.26 -6.76
C GLU A 293 -9.39 13.33 -5.43
N TYR A 294 -9.77 14.27 -4.55
CA TYR A 294 -9.15 14.40 -3.24
C TYR A 294 -9.35 13.17 -2.36
N TYR A 295 -10.59 12.66 -2.24
CA TYR A 295 -10.87 11.46 -1.46
C TYR A 295 -10.15 10.23 -2.02
N ALA A 296 -10.07 10.09 -3.34
CA ALA A 296 -9.26 9.04 -3.97
C ALA A 296 -7.78 9.19 -3.60
N GLY A 297 -7.25 10.42 -3.57
CA GLY A 297 -5.91 10.74 -3.10
C GLY A 297 -5.66 10.35 -1.64
N VAL A 298 -6.62 10.62 -0.75
CA VAL A 298 -6.60 10.21 0.67
C VAL A 298 -6.54 8.68 0.79
N ASP A 299 -7.42 7.96 0.09
CA ASP A 299 -7.46 6.49 0.12
C ASP A 299 -6.15 5.87 -0.40
N ILE A 300 -5.59 6.42 -1.49
CA ILE A 300 -4.29 6.01 -2.05
C ILE A 300 -3.15 6.26 -1.04
N LEU A 301 -3.12 7.44 -0.40
CA LEU A 301 -2.11 7.78 0.59
C LEU A 301 -2.18 6.86 1.82
N HIS A 302 -3.39 6.58 2.33
CA HIS A 302 -3.58 5.65 3.44
C HIS A 302 -3.10 4.24 3.11
N ARG A 303 -3.41 3.72 1.92
CA ARG A 303 -2.87 2.43 1.45
C ARG A 303 -1.34 2.46 1.37
N ALA A 304 -0.74 3.51 0.81
CA ALA A 304 0.71 3.64 0.72
C ALA A 304 1.39 3.67 2.09
N LYS A 305 0.84 4.42 3.05
CA LYS A 305 1.30 4.45 4.45
C LYS A 305 1.26 3.07 5.08
N ARG A 306 0.15 2.35 4.90
CA ARG A 306 -0.04 0.98 5.43
C ARG A 306 1.02 0.01 4.89
N PHE A 307 1.18 -0.08 3.57
CA PHE A 307 2.18 -0.97 2.97
C PHE A 307 3.61 -0.63 3.39
N HIS A 308 3.94 0.68 3.47
CA HIS A 308 5.23 1.11 3.97
C HIS A 308 5.44 0.69 5.43
N GLY A 309 4.42 0.85 6.29
CA GLY A 309 4.45 0.40 7.69
C GLY A 309 4.61 -1.11 7.82
N GLN A 310 3.89 -1.90 7.02
CA GLN A 310 4.04 -3.36 6.95
C GLN A 310 5.48 -3.76 6.62
N MET A 311 6.07 -3.19 5.57
CA MET A 311 7.46 -3.52 5.20
C MET A 311 8.48 -3.05 6.23
N ALA A 312 8.20 -1.97 6.98
CA ALA A 312 9.05 -1.57 8.09
C ALA A 312 8.99 -2.59 9.23
N ALA A 313 7.81 -3.09 9.59
CA ALA A 313 7.67 -4.12 10.61
C ALA A 313 8.32 -5.46 10.19
N ILE A 314 8.19 -5.88 8.93
CA ILE A 314 8.87 -7.06 8.39
C ILE A 314 10.39 -6.89 8.45
N TRP A 315 10.89 -5.69 8.12
CA TRP A 315 12.30 -5.35 8.24
C TRP A 315 12.79 -5.49 9.68
N ASP A 316 12.09 -4.88 10.64
CA ASP A 316 12.49 -4.91 12.06
C ASP A 316 12.50 -6.34 12.61
N TRP A 317 11.50 -7.14 12.24
CA TRP A 317 11.44 -8.57 12.58
C TRP A 317 12.61 -9.36 11.99
N ALA A 318 12.93 -9.14 10.70
CA ALA A 318 14.03 -9.82 10.03
C ALA A 318 15.39 -9.45 10.63
N VAL A 319 15.58 -8.17 10.99
CA VAL A 319 16.78 -7.69 11.69
C VAL A 319 16.91 -8.38 13.05
N ALA A 320 15.82 -8.39 13.84
CA ALA A 320 15.82 -9.06 15.13
C ALA A 320 16.09 -10.56 15.01
N HIS A 321 15.61 -11.21 13.94
CA HIS A 321 15.89 -12.62 13.69
C HIS A 321 17.36 -12.85 13.34
N LEU A 322 17.94 -12.08 12.42
CA LEU A 322 19.35 -12.17 12.07
C LEU A 322 20.26 -12.03 13.31
N PHE A 323 19.94 -11.11 14.22
CA PHE A 323 20.70 -10.94 15.47
C PHE A 323 20.67 -12.15 16.41
N ARG A 324 19.63 -12.99 16.34
CA ARG A 324 19.58 -14.25 17.10
C ARG A 324 20.45 -15.33 16.48
N LEU A 325 20.59 -15.31 15.15
CA LEU A 325 21.38 -16.30 14.40
C LEU A 325 22.89 -16.05 14.51
N VAL A 326 23.32 -14.79 14.50
CA VAL A 326 24.73 -14.43 14.63
C VAL A 326 25.17 -14.67 16.08
N PRO A 327 26.04 -15.67 16.36
CA PRO A 327 26.48 -15.96 17.71
C PRO A 327 27.15 -14.71 18.29
N LYS A 328 26.95 -14.42 19.58
CA LYS A 328 27.68 -13.38 20.33
C LYS A 328 29.17 -13.75 20.48
N ARG A 329 29.89 -13.95 19.38
CA ARG A 329 31.34 -14.22 19.40
C ARG A 329 32.07 -12.92 19.68
N GLY A 330 32.22 -12.59 20.97
CA GLY A 330 33.33 -11.78 21.51
C GLY A 330 33.53 -10.34 21.01
N GLN A 331 32.79 -9.87 20.01
CA GLN A 331 32.81 -8.50 19.53
C GLN A 331 31.44 -7.88 19.75
N GLN A 332 31.41 -6.82 20.56
CA GLN A 332 30.33 -5.85 20.53
C GLN A 332 30.24 -5.33 19.10
N VAL A 333 29.28 -5.84 18.33
CA VAL A 333 28.75 -5.09 17.18
C VAL A 333 28.13 -3.84 17.80
N GLN A 334 28.90 -2.75 17.83
CA GLN A 334 28.42 -1.44 18.25
C GLN A 334 27.40 -1.00 17.20
N LEU A 335 26.12 -1.24 17.50
CA LEU A 335 25.01 -0.56 16.86
C LEU A 335 25.03 0.89 17.34
N GLN A 336 25.76 1.75 16.63
CA GLN A 336 25.22 3.08 16.36
C GLN A 336 24.19 2.91 15.25
N ALA A 337 23.02 2.38 15.61
CA ALA A 337 21.84 2.75 14.87
C ALA A 337 21.62 4.22 15.21
N ASP A 338 22.17 5.12 14.40
CA ASP A 338 21.59 6.44 14.25
C ASP A 338 20.19 6.20 13.67
N ILE A 339 19.26 5.81 14.55
CA ILE A 339 17.84 6.03 14.34
C ILE A 339 17.75 7.55 14.32
N GLY A 340 17.97 8.13 13.15
CA GLY A 340 17.77 9.55 12.96
C GLY A 340 16.36 9.87 13.40
N ASP A 341 16.24 10.53 14.54
CA ASP A 341 15.07 11.31 14.95
C ASP A 341 14.85 12.34 13.84
N GLY A 342 14.10 11.92 12.83
CA GLY A 342 13.96 12.60 11.55
C GLY A 342 12.58 12.35 10.99
N ALA A 343 11.60 13.00 11.64
CA ALA A 343 10.21 13.21 11.23
C ALA A 343 9.14 12.21 11.73
N VAL A 344 8.57 12.59 12.87
CA VAL A 344 7.14 12.49 13.26
C VAL A 344 6.57 11.07 13.40
N ALA A 345 6.81 10.50 14.57
CA ALA A 345 5.90 9.55 15.22
C ALA A 345 5.67 9.98 16.69
N GLN A 346 5.03 11.14 16.86
CA GLN A 346 4.35 11.51 18.11
C GLN A 346 2.96 12.04 17.75
N THR A 347 2.04 11.11 17.47
CA THR A 347 0.58 11.23 17.72
C THR A 347 -0.04 9.87 17.40
N ALA A 348 -0.33 9.10 18.46
CA ALA A 348 -1.37 8.06 18.57
C ALA A 348 -0.96 6.96 19.57
N SER A 349 -0.69 7.32 20.83
CA SER A 349 -0.80 6.39 21.97
C SER A 349 -0.86 7.15 23.30
N ALA A 350 -1.81 8.08 23.40
CA ALA A 350 -2.17 8.68 24.69
C ALA A 350 -3.63 9.13 24.64
N GLY A 351 -4.49 8.48 25.43
CA GLY A 351 -5.75 9.09 25.86
C GLY A 351 -7.05 8.33 25.55
N TYR A 352 -7.20 7.09 26.04
CA TYR A 352 -8.49 6.67 26.61
C TYR A 352 -8.23 6.31 28.08
N ARG A 353 -8.33 7.33 28.93
CA ARG A 353 -8.41 7.17 30.38
C ARG A 353 -9.60 7.99 30.84
N GLU A 354 -10.54 7.30 31.48
CA GLU A 354 -11.78 7.84 32.00
C GLU A 354 -11.54 9.07 32.90
N ASN A 355 -12.35 10.09 32.67
CA ASN A 355 -12.32 11.36 33.39
C ASN A 355 -13.23 11.24 34.63
N SER A 356 -12.64 11.08 35.80
CA SER A 356 -13.26 11.44 37.09
C SER A 356 -12.74 12.81 37.50
N GLY A 357 -13.66 13.73 37.80
CA GLY A 357 -13.43 15.17 37.78
C GLY A 357 -12.46 15.75 38.80
N ALA A 358 -11.94 16.93 38.47
CA ALA A 358 -11.73 18.03 39.42
C ALA A 358 -11.48 19.34 38.65
N SER A 359 -12.30 20.33 38.98
CA SER A 359 -12.29 21.68 38.44
C SER A 359 -11.08 22.48 38.96
N ARG A 360 -10.26 23.05 38.08
CA ARG A 360 -9.43 24.24 38.38
C ARG A 360 -9.30 25.15 37.16
N ARG A 361 -9.79 26.38 37.35
CA ARG A 361 -9.69 27.52 36.42
C ARG A 361 -8.21 27.94 36.26
N PHE A 362 -7.80 28.17 35.02
CA PHE A 362 -6.65 29.01 34.68
C PHE A 362 -7.06 30.02 33.61
N GLN A 363 -6.81 31.30 33.89
CA GLN A 363 -6.98 32.42 32.96
C GLN A 363 -5.75 32.54 32.03
N PRO A 364 -5.91 32.98 30.77
CA PRO A 364 -4.79 33.29 29.89
C PRO A 364 -4.29 34.74 30.11
N PRO A 365 -2.98 35.01 29.91
CA PRO A 365 -2.49 36.38 29.85
C PRO A 365 -2.73 36.99 28.46
N LEU A 366 -3.05 38.29 28.46
CA LEU A 366 -3.22 39.15 27.29
C LEU A 366 -1.87 39.50 26.63
N PRO A 367 -1.86 39.89 25.33
CA PRO A 367 -0.66 40.24 24.59
C PRO A 367 -0.27 41.72 24.79
N PRO A 368 1.02 42.10 24.62
CA PRO A 368 1.39 43.49 24.47
C PRO A 368 1.39 43.96 23.01
N SER A 369 0.97 45.21 22.87
CA SER A 369 0.67 45.96 21.66
C SER A 369 1.89 46.42 20.84
N ALA A 370 1.54 46.74 19.59
CA ALA A 370 2.25 47.46 18.52
C ALA A 370 3.22 48.59 18.90
N CYS A 371 4.26 48.73 18.07
CA CYS A 371 4.90 50.01 17.72
C CYS A 371 5.18 50.06 16.20
N SER A 372 4.97 51.24 15.63
CA SER A 372 4.88 51.58 14.20
C SER A 372 6.22 52.07 13.61
N SER A 373 6.48 51.71 12.33
CA SER A 373 7.04 52.48 11.18
C SER A 373 8.36 53.31 11.31
N PRO A 374 9.07 53.75 10.21
CA PRO A 374 8.63 53.88 8.81
C PRO A 374 9.62 53.50 7.67
N ALA A 375 9.01 53.48 6.46
CA ALA A 375 9.47 53.69 5.08
C ALA A 375 10.96 53.91 4.69
N ALA A 376 11.37 53.26 3.58
CA ALA A 376 12.15 53.88 2.50
C ALA A 376 12.04 53.09 1.16
N GLU A 377 11.49 53.78 0.16
CA GLU A 377 11.77 53.85 -1.29
C GLU A 377 12.33 52.65 -2.11
N SER A 378 11.63 52.41 -3.24
CA SER A 378 12.03 51.64 -4.43
C SER A 378 13.02 52.44 -5.31
N PRO A 379 13.68 51.80 -6.31
CA PRO A 379 13.09 51.85 -7.66
C PRO A 379 13.34 50.63 -8.61
N SER A 380 12.29 50.32 -9.38
CA SER A 380 12.19 49.92 -10.82
C SER A 380 13.16 48.95 -11.53
N SER A 381 12.59 47.81 -11.98
CA SER A 381 12.48 47.22 -13.36
C SER A 381 13.75 46.91 -14.21
N PRO A 382 13.70 46.08 -15.31
CA PRO A 382 12.56 45.45 -16.01
C PRO A 382 12.72 43.94 -16.44
N GLU A 383 11.57 43.38 -16.87
CA GLU A 383 11.31 42.46 -18.00
C GLU A 383 12.11 41.14 -18.20
N ASN A 384 11.40 40.00 -18.11
CA ASN A 384 11.11 39.10 -19.25
C ASN A 384 10.19 37.93 -18.85
N PRO A 385 9.10 37.63 -19.58
CA PRO A 385 8.31 36.42 -19.38
C PRO A 385 8.73 35.31 -20.36
N ALA A 386 9.02 34.12 -19.82
CA ALA A 386 9.16 32.89 -20.62
C ALA A 386 8.01 31.92 -20.28
N PRO A 387 7.60 31.07 -21.25
CA PRO A 387 6.22 30.64 -21.37
C PRO A 387 5.84 29.42 -20.52
N THR A 388 4.59 29.46 -20.10
CA THR A 388 3.79 28.38 -19.53
C THR A 388 3.75 27.17 -20.46
N ARG A 389 4.34 26.04 -20.06
CA ARG A 389 4.08 24.72 -20.65
C ARG A 389 3.19 23.92 -19.69
N GLY A 390 1.90 23.94 -19.99
CA GLY A 390 0.92 23.02 -19.43
C GLY A 390 0.90 21.70 -20.20
N GLN A 391 0.72 20.62 -19.44
CA GLN A 391 -0.01 19.39 -19.78
C GLN A 391 0.43 18.55 -21.00
N THR A 392 1.26 17.53 -20.74
CA THR A 392 0.96 16.14 -21.15
C THR A 392 1.87 15.19 -20.34
N TRP A 393 1.35 14.60 -19.26
CA TRP A 393 1.96 13.44 -18.60
C TRP A 393 0.83 12.50 -18.18
N LEU A 394 0.37 11.70 -19.14
CA LEU A 394 -0.41 10.49 -18.87
C LEU A 394 -0.16 9.50 -20.02
N ALA A 395 1.04 8.91 -20.03
CA ALA A 395 1.39 7.65 -20.69
C ALA A 395 2.91 7.51 -20.70
N MET A 396 3.51 6.89 -19.68
CA MET A 396 4.79 6.18 -19.76
C MET A 396 5.14 5.64 -18.38
N MET A 397 5.10 4.31 -18.22
CA MET A 397 6.16 3.49 -17.60
C MET A 397 5.74 2.01 -17.70
N THR A 398 5.70 1.51 -18.94
CA THR A 398 6.15 0.14 -19.21
C THR A 398 7.68 0.16 -19.25
N HIS A 399 8.32 -0.88 -18.71
CA HIS A 399 9.76 -1.06 -18.71
C HIS A 399 10.42 -0.77 -20.08
N PRO A 400 11.55 -0.06 -20.15
CA PRO A 400 12.35 -0.02 -21.36
C PRO A 400 13.21 -1.28 -21.41
N SER A 401 12.79 -2.26 -22.20
CA SER A 401 13.73 -3.21 -22.81
C SER A 401 14.29 -2.55 -24.05
N ASP A 402 15.56 -2.15 -24.01
CA ASP A 402 16.30 -1.65 -25.16
C ASP A 402 17.01 -2.84 -25.85
N PRO A 403 16.74 -3.15 -27.13
CA PRO A 403 17.51 -4.14 -27.87
C PRO A 403 18.31 -3.45 -28.97
N ARG A 404 19.60 -3.19 -28.72
CA ARG A 404 20.59 -3.03 -29.81
C ARG A 404 21.93 -3.63 -29.41
N GLY A 405 22.33 -4.65 -30.17
CA GLY A 405 23.61 -5.30 -30.07
C GLY A 405 23.76 -6.34 -31.16
N GLU A 406 23.66 -5.90 -32.41
CA GLU A 406 24.07 -6.67 -33.60
C GLU A 406 25.48 -7.24 -33.38
N ARG A 407 25.63 -8.55 -33.52
CA ARG A 407 26.90 -9.16 -33.89
C ARG A 407 26.62 -10.27 -34.90
N GLY A 408 27.02 -9.99 -36.14
CA GLY A 408 26.86 -10.90 -37.27
C GLY A 408 27.77 -12.11 -37.16
N SER A 409 27.22 -13.29 -37.46
CA SER A 409 27.99 -14.47 -37.78
C SER A 409 28.07 -14.61 -39.29
N ARG A 410 29.31 -14.52 -39.80
CA ARG A 410 29.68 -14.99 -41.13
C ARG A 410 29.62 -16.52 -41.15
N CYS A 411 28.97 -17.07 -42.15
CA CYS A 411 29.16 -18.46 -42.55
C CYS A 411 30.52 -18.59 -43.26
N VAL A 412 31.41 -19.43 -42.73
CA VAL A 412 32.50 -20.10 -43.47
C VAL A 412 32.74 -21.44 -42.76
N GLY A 413 32.65 -22.54 -43.49
CA GLY A 413 33.03 -23.89 -43.05
C GLY A 413 31.87 -24.87 -43.07
#